data_AF-A0A433HTA5-F1
#
_entry.id   AF-A0A433HTA5-F1
#
_cell.length_a   1.000
_cell.length_b   1.000
_cell.length_c   1.000
_cell.angle_alpha   90.00
_cell.angle_beta   90.00
_cell.angle_gamma   90.00
#
_symmetry.space_group_name_H-M   'P 1'
#
loop_
_entity.id
_entity.type
_entity.pdbx_description
1 polymer ?
#
loop_
_entity_poly.entity_id
_entity_poly.type
_entity_poly.pdbx_seq_one_letter_code
_entity_poly.pdbx_strand_id
1 'polypeptide(L)'
;MHELGTKYVLIKGGSKLEHELAIDLLYDGETFEILESERINTTYIHRAGCTYSAASTAELAKGKPVRESIYLAKEFITEAIRHSWKLNEYVGPLCTALIVLTVQAD
;
A
#
# COMPACT_ATOMS: atom_id res chain seq x y z
N MET A 1 -14.78 10.99 8.30
CA MET A 1 -14.78 10.16 7.08
C MET A 1 -15.71 8.96 7.21
N HIS A 2 -15.56 8.13 8.24
CA HIS A 2 -16.53 7.06 8.52
C HIS A 2 -17.96 7.63 8.76
N GLU A 3 -18.08 8.71 9.54
CA GLU A 3 -19.34 9.45 9.76
C GLU A 3 -20.00 9.97 8.46
N LEU A 4 -19.26 10.04 7.35
CA LEU A 4 -19.78 10.40 6.04
C LEU A 4 -20.34 9.18 5.27
N GLY A 5 -20.40 8.00 5.89
CA GLY A 5 -20.99 6.78 5.34
C GLY A 5 -20.00 5.76 4.76
N THR A 6 -18.68 5.97 4.92
CA THR A 6 -17.67 5.00 4.43
C THR A 6 -17.48 3.87 5.44
N LYS A 7 -17.64 2.62 5.02
CA LYS A 7 -17.52 1.43 5.91
C LYS A 7 -16.11 1.20 6.45
N TYR A 8 -15.08 1.46 5.63
CA TYR A 8 -13.68 1.29 6.01
C TYR A 8 -12.87 2.49 5.56
N VAL A 9 -12.00 2.99 6.43
CA VAL A 9 -11.11 4.11 6.15
C VAL A 9 -9.68 3.65 6.33
N LEU A 10 -8.89 3.72 5.25
CA LEU A 10 -7.45 3.51 5.28
C LEU A 10 -6.73 4.86 5.15
N ILE A 11 -6.01 5.27 6.18
CA ILE A 11 -5.17 6.46 6.20
C ILE A 11 -3.73 6.03 6.04
N LYS A 12 -3.08 6.49 4.97
CA LYS A 12 -1.67 6.14 4.73
C LYS A 12 -0.75 7.19 5.31
N GLY A 13 0.17 6.79 6.17
CA GLY A 13 1.28 7.64 6.59
C GLY A 13 2.38 7.64 5.52
N GLY A 14 2.73 6.44 5.05
CA GLY A 14 3.74 6.24 4.01
C GLY A 14 5.04 6.99 4.30
N SER A 15 5.64 7.60 3.27
CA SER A 15 6.89 8.36 3.39
C SER A 15 6.73 9.76 4.02
N LYS A 16 5.50 10.25 4.17
CA LYS A 16 5.22 11.62 4.65
C LYS A 16 5.06 11.71 6.16
N LEU A 17 4.81 10.59 6.82
CA LEU A 17 4.81 10.49 8.28
C LEU A 17 6.25 10.26 8.75
N GLU A 18 6.71 11.03 9.74
CA GLU A 18 8.02 10.81 10.36
C GLU A 18 7.94 9.66 11.36
N HIS A 19 8.47 8.51 10.99
CA HIS A 19 8.41 7.26 11.76
C HIS A 19 9.46 6.26 11.24
N GLU A 20 9.96 5.36 12.08
CA GLU A 20 10.94 4.34 11.67
C GLU A 20 10.36 3.31 10.68
N LEU A 21 9.09 2.97 10.83
CA LEU A 21 8.32 2.09 9.95
C LEU A 21 7.38 2.89 9.03
N ALA A 22 6.98 2.29 7.91
CA ALA A 22 5.93 2.83 7.05
C ALA A 22 4.54 2.43 7.60
N ILE A 23 3.93 3.34 8.37
CA ILE A 23 2.67 3.12 9.09
C ILE A 23 1.46 3.57 8.28
N ASP A 24 0.43 2.74 8.23
CA ASP A 24 -0.92 3.10 7.80
C ASP A 24 -1.95 2.71 8.89
N LEU A 25 -3.09 3.40 8.92
CA LEU A 25 -4.16 3.18 9.90
C LEU A 25 -5.43 2.74 9.19
N LEU A 26 -5.95 1.56 9.53
CA LEU A 26 -7.25 1.08 9.10
C LEU A 26 -8.28 1.28 10.22
N TYR A 27 -9.45 1.79 9.85
CA TYR A 27 -10.60 1.95 10.74
C TYR A 27 -11.85 1.37 10.08
N ASP A 28 -12.57 0.51 10.80
CA ASP A 28 -13.78 -0.19 10.32
C ASP A 28 -15.10 0.38 10.89
N GLY A 29 -15.02 1.46 11.68
CA GLY A 29 -16.15 2.01 12.39
C GLY A 29 -16.18 1.68 13.89
N GLU A 30 -15.42 0.68 14.32
CA GLU A 30 -15.37 0.23 15.72
C GLU A 30 -13.94 0.23 16.26
N THR A 31 -13.01 -0.28 15.47
CA THR A 31 -11.63 -0.56 15.89
C THR A 31 -10.62 0.08 14.95
N PHE A 32 -9.51 0.50 15.55
CA PHE A 32 -8.35 1.03 14.86
C PHE A 32 -7.27 -0.05 14.78
N GLU A 33 -6.68 -0.20 13.61
CA GLU A 33 -5.66 -1.19 13.32
C GLU A 33 -4.48 -0.52 12.63
N ILE A 34 -3.30 -0.69 13.22
CA ILE A 34 -2.04 -0.15 12.70
C ILE A 34 -1.42 -1.20 11.78
N LEU A 35 -1.14 -0.79 10.54
CA LEU A 35 -0.51 -1.61 9.52
C LEU A 35 0.94 -1.15 9.36
N GLU A 36 1.87 -2.06 9.64
CA GLU A 36 3.30 -1.77 9.64
C GLU A 36 4.02 -2.49 8.51
N SER A 37 5.06 -1.86 7.99
CA SER A 37 5.94 -2.44 6.98
C SER A 37 7.29 -1.74 7.05
N GLU A 38 8.31 -2.35 6.46
CA GLU A 38 9.62 -1.74 6.32
C GLU A 38 9.53 -0.37 5.63
N ARG A 39 10.21 0.64 6.20
CA ARG A 39 10.37 1.94 5.56
C ARG A 39 11.54 1.90 4.58
N ILE A 40 11.23 1.78 3.30
CA ILE A 40 12.24 1.81 2.24
C ILE A 40 12.71 3.25 2.01
N ASN A 41 14.02 3.47 2.10
CA ASN A 41 14.63 4.78 1.90
C ASN A 41 14.73 5.12 0.41
N THR A 42 13.65 5.66 -0.17
CA THR A 42 13.57 6.09 -1.57
C THR A 42 12.62 7.27 -1.75
N THR A 43 12.84 8.07 -2.79
CA THR A 43 11.91 9.12 -3.25
C THR A 43 11.05 8.64 -4.44
N TYR A 44 11.32 7.45 -4.98
CA TYR A 44 10.69 6.90 -6.17
C TYR A 44 9.36 6.20 -5.86
N ILE A 45 8.41 6.97 -5.33
CA ILE A 45 7.09 6.50 -4.89
C ILE A 45 5.96 6.96 -5.80
N HIS A 46 6.28 7.39 -7.02
CA HIS A 46 5.28 7.91 -7.93
C HIS A 46 4.20 6.83 -8.20
N ARG A 47 2.94 7.18 -7.97
CA ARG A 47 1.75 6.30 -8.03
C ARG A 47 1.59 5.29 -6.90
N ALA A 48 2.35 5.38 -5.81
CA ALA A 48 2.14 4.52 -4.62
C ALA A 48 0.70 4.51 -4.13
N GLY A 49 0.04 5.67 -4.15
CA GLY A 49 -1.36 5.74 -3.77
C GLY A 49 -2.31 4.99 -4.70
N CYS A 50 -2.17 5.18 -6.02
CA CYS A 50 -3.01 4.52 -7.02
C CYS A 50 -2.78 3.00 -7.02
N THR A 51 -1.53 2.57 -6.90
CA THR A 51 -1.17 1.16 -6.88
C THR A 51 -1.71 0.46 -5.64
N TYR A 52 -1.62 1.08 -4.46
CA TYR A 52 -2.22 0.53 -3.24
C TYR A 52 -3.73 0.34 -3.44
N SER A 53 -4.47 1.38 -3.86
CA SER A 53 -5.92 1.26 -4.08
C SER A 53 -6.29 0.22 -5.13
N ALA A 54 -5.48 0.09 -6.20
CA ALA A 54 -5.72 -0.90 -7.25
C ALA A 54 -5.49 -2.32 -6.73
N ALA A 55 -4.42 -2.55 -5.96
CA ALA A 55 -4.15 -3.84 -5.32
C ALA A 55 -5.27 -4.22 -4.34
N SER A 56 -5.71 -3.31 -3.46
CA SER A 56 -6.84 -3.58 -2.56
C SER A 56 -8.11 -3.92 -3.32
N THR A 57 -8.39 -3.21 -4.41
CA THR A 57 -9.56 -3.48 -5.26
C THR A 57 -9.46 -4.84 -5.93
N ALA A 58 -8.28 -5.23 -6.40
CA ALA A 58 -8.05 -6.52 -7.05
C ALA A 58 -8.26 -7.69 -6.07
N GLU A 59 -7.74 -7.58 -4.84
CA GLU A 59 -7.94 -8.61 -3.81
C GLU A 59 -9.41 -8.70 -3.36
N LEU A 60 -10.10 -7.57 -3.24
CA LEU A 60 -11.55 -7.55 -3.00
C LEU A 60 -12.33 -8.24 -4.14
N ALA A 61 -11.94 -7.98 -5.40
CA ALA A 61 -12.57 -8.61 -6.56
C ALA A 61 -12.34 -10.12 -6.63
N LYS A 62 -11.26 -10.63 -6.01
CA LYS A 62 -11.01 -12.06 -5.81
C LYS A 62 -11.84 -12.67 -4.67
N GLY A 63 -12.65 -11.87 -3.97
CA GLY A 63 -13.53 -12.31 -2.90
C GLY A 63 -12.90 -12.29 -1.51
N LYS A 64 -11.73 -11.67 -1.34
CA LYS A 64 -11.08 -11.58 -0.03
C LYS A 64 -11.79 -10.60 0.90
N PRO A 65 -11.78 -10.83 2.23
CA PRO A 65 -12.24 -9.84 3.21
C PRO A 65 -11.49 -8.51 3.09
N VAL A 66 -12.11 -7.41 3.57
CA VAL A 66 -11.53 -6.06 3.45
C VAL A 66 -10.17 -5.94 4.14
N ARG A 67 -10.04 -6.44 5.37
CA ARG A 67 -8.76 -6.43 6.09
C ARG A 67 -7.69 -7.18 5.30
N GLU A 68 -7.95 -8.42 4.92
CA GLU A 68 -7.01 -9.24 4.14
C GLU A 68 -6.61 -8.56 2.82
N SER A 69 -7.55 -7.95 2.12
CA SER A 69 -7.28 -7.22 0.87
C SER A 69 -6.37 -6.01 1.07
N ILE A 70 -6.51 -5.31 2.21
CA ILE A 70 -5.67 -4.17 2.56
C ILE A 70 -4.27 -4.63 2.99
N TYR A 71 -4.19 -5.74 3.72
CA TYR A 71 -2.92 -6.38 4.11
C TYR A 71 -2.10 -6.81 2.90
N LEU A 72 -2.69 -7.56 1.98
CA LEU A 72 -2.00 -8.00 0.76
C LEU A 72 -1.61 -6.81 -0.13
N ALA A 73 -2.44 -5.77 -0.18
CA ALA A 73 -2.09 -4.54 -0.88
C ALA A 73 -0.94 -3.78 -0.21
N LYS A 74 -0.82 -3.84 1.12
CA LYS A 74 0.30 -3.28 1.90
C LYS A 74 1.62 -4.00 1.56
N GLU A 75 1.59 -5.32 1.52
CA GLU A 75 2.72 -6.14 1.11
C GLU A 75 3.12 -5.84 -0.33
N PHE A 76 2.15 -5.85 -1.24
CA PHE A 76 2.36 -5.54 -2.65
C PHE A 76 3.00 -4.16 -2.85
N ILE A 77 2.47 -3.11 -2.22
CA ILE A 77 3.04 -1.77 -2.41
C ILE A 77 4.45 -1.64 -1.79
N THR A 78 4.71 -2.32 -0.68
CA THR A 78 6.02 -2.32 -0.03
C THR A 78 7.08 -2.90 -0.97
N GLU A 79 6.79 -4.06 -1.57
CA GLU A 79 7.71 -4.66 -2.54
C GLU A 79 7.83 -3.85 -3.84
N ALA A 80 6.77 -3.14 -4.26
CA ALA A 80 6.80 -2.27 -5.43
C ALA A 80 7.72 -1.06 -5.24
N ILE A 81 7.73 -0.53 -4.01
CA ILE A 81 8.60 0.57 -3.60
C ILE A 81 10.04 0.05 -3.46
N ARG A 82 10.24 -1.17 -2.95
CA ARG A 82 11.58 -1.76 -2.78
C ARG A 82 12.33 -1.83 -4.11
N HIS A 83 11.61 -2.18 -5.16
CA HIS A 83 12.14 -2.31 -6.51
C HIS A 83 11.87 -1.09 -7.40
N SER A 84 11.47 0.04 -6.80
CA SER A 84 11.32 1.30 -7.52
C SER A 84 12.64 1.76 -8.13
N TRP A 85 12.57 2.56 -9.18
CA TRP A 85 13.75 2.97 -9.94
C TRP A 85 13.63 4.40 -10.45
N LYS A 86 14.79 5.01 -10.73
CA LYS A 86 14.88 6.36 -11.27
C LYS A 86 14.56 6.34 -12.77
N LEU A 87 13.45 6.96 -13.17
CA LEU A 87 13.17 7.17 -14.60
C LEU A 87 13.94 8.38 -15.14
N ASN A 88 13.94 9.48 -14.38
CA ASN A 88 14.69 10.69 -14.69
C ASN A 88 14.94 11.51 -13.40
N GLU A 89 15.44 12.74 -13.54
CA GLU A 89 15.75 13.64 -12.41
C GLU A 89 14.53 14.08 -11.58
N TYR A 90 13.31 13.88 -12.08
CA TYR A 90 12.08 14.37 -11.45
C TYR A 90 11.18 13.26 -10.91
N VAL A 91 11.22 12.07 -11.52
CA VAL A 91 10.26 11.01 -11.20
C VAL A 91 10.93 9.63 -11.21
N GLY A 92 10.50 8.79 -10.28
CA GLY A 92 10.76 7.36 -10.27
C GLY A 92 9.47 6.58 -10.03
N PRO A 93 9.05 5.72 -10.97
CA PRO A 93 7.87 4.89 -10.80
C PRO A 93 8.17 3.67 -9.92
N LEU A 94 7.08 3.06 -9.44
CA LEU A 94 7.12 1.74 -8.82
C LEU A 94 7.40 0.66 -9.86
N CYS A 95 8.02 -0.43 -9.43
CA CYS A 95 8.13 -1.63 -10.26
C CYS A 95 6.99 -2.60 -9.95
N THR A 96 5.85 -2.43 -10.61
CA THR A 96 4.66 -3.29 -10.39
C THR A 96 4.78 -4.65 -11.10
N ALA A 97 5.53 -4.73 -12.20
CA ALA A 97 5.65 -5.95 -13.02
C ALA A 97 6.50 -7.03 -12.34
N LEU A 98 7.53 -6.65 -11.59
CA LEU A 98 8.40 -7.60 -10.89
C LEU A 98 7.63 -8.39 -9.83
N ILE A 99 6.61 -7.78 -9.21
CA ILE A 99 5.86 -8.40 -8.10
C ILE A 99 4.91 -9.49 -8.58
N VAL A 100 4.34 -9.35 -9.79
CA VAL A 100 3.55 -10.43 -10.40
C VAL A 100 4.41 -11.68 -10.59
N LEU A 101 5.73 -11.51 -10.78
CA LEU A 101 6.67 -12.61 -10.97
C LEU A 101 7.21 -13.19 -9.66
N THR A 102 7.23 -12.43 -8.56
CA THR A 102 7.78 -12.87 -7.27
C THR A 102 6.72 -13.33 -6.27
N VAL A 103 5.48 -12.83 -6.34
CA VAL A 103 4.39 -13.19 -5.40
C VAL A 103 3.57 -14.40 -5.88
N GLN A 104 3.71 -14.82 -7.13
CA GLN A 104 3.13 -16.08 -7.63
C GLN A 104 4.10 -17.28 -7.52
N ALA A 105 5.25 -17.10 -6.89
CA ALA A 105 6.31 -18.12 -6.82
C ALA A 105 6.24 -19.02 -5.56
N ASP A 106 5.31 -18.76 -4.64
CA ASP A 106 5.10 -19.55 -3.41
C ASP A 106 3.70 -20.19 -3.37
#